data_AF-A0A374UQS8-F1
#
_entry.id   AF-A0A374UQS8-F1
#
_cell.length_a   1.000
_cell.length_b   1.000
_cell.length_c   1.000
_cell.angle_alpha   90.00
_cell.angle_beta   90.00
_cell.angle_gamma   90.00
#
_symmetry.space_group_name_H-M   'P 1'
#
loop_
_entity.id
_entity.type
_entity.pdbx_description
1 polymer ?
#
loop_
_entity_poly.entity_id
_entity_poly.type
_entity_poly.pdbx_seq_one_letter_code
_entity_poly.pdbx_strand_id
1 'polypeptide(L)'
;MAVTKIGAIKTSLAVAIDYILNPEKTDNGRLVHTFGCTADGKTAEREFLDIRALGTGKGSVLAQHIKQSFKIGEITPEQALEIGVKTAERLLDNNYQYIVSTHIDKAHIHNHIIFNNIDFVNFRSFEYQKNRGGKVWEKLRNINDDLCRENNLSVIENSKNKGKCYYEWQQDYLGTSWKSKLRYIIDETIMQCTNFDEFLTLIKSKKVECVYTPNNVVKIKFRLEGQERFSRGRTLGWFYDEPQIRKRIEQYQFLKKGISGKTYKTNIIDTNKIQTSKGLLHWAELQNMKEASRLINFLTTHNISNQEDIENSSTQKYNERMMLVSQLNKKQRQVDEIGDVIKLINTYEKYKAVHTGLQNSKNPSRYKKENITALQKYDDAVNKLLNLYPDKTLPRIEKLTNERKHLIEDIKELNEQYKQTVSELKELEFARQSIEDYLNVSDKSHKNELE
;
A
#
# COMPACT_ATOMS: atom_id res chain seq x y z
N MET A 1 6.66 -4.97 -0.03
CA MET A 1 5.53 -4.74 -0.94
C MET A 1 4.30 -5.33 -0.29
N ALA A 2 3.12 -4.79 -0.57
CA ALA A 2 1.88 -5.28 0.02
C ALA A 2 1.55 -6.71 -0.45
N VAL A 3 1.19 -7.60 0.48
CA VAL A 3 0.85 -9.01 0.18
C VAL A 3 -0.43 -9.37 0.91
N THR A 4 -1.36 -10.01 0.20
CA THR A 4 -2.59 -10.55 0.78
C THR A 4 -2.65 -12.08 0.72
N LYS A 5 -3.19 -12.67 1.78
CA LYS A 5 -3.56 -14.09 1.86
C LYS A 5 -4.95 -14.20 2.48
N ILE A 6 -5.76 -15.14 1.99
CA ILE A 6 -7.07 -15.46 2.55
C ILE A 6 -7.12 -16.95 2.90
N GLY A 7 -7.71 -17.29 4.05
CA GLY A 7 -7.89 -18.67 4.50
C GLY A 7 -9.14 -18.85 5.35
N ALA A 8 -9.71 -20.05 5.32
CA ALA A 8 -10.94 -20.36 6.04
C ALA A 8 -10.69 -20.75 7.51
N ILE A 9 -11.56 -20.30 8.41
CA ILE A 9 -11.65 -20.71 9.82
C ILE A 9 -12.80 -21.71 9.96
N LYS A 10 -12.54 -22.89 10.55
CA LYS A 10 -13.52 -23.99 10.65
C LYS A 10 -13.90 -24.41 12.08
N THR A 11 -13.08 -24.12 13.09
CA THR A 11 -13.25 -24.73 14.43
C THR A 11 -12.98 -23.79 15.60
N SER A 12 -12.11 -22.79 15.49
CA SER A 12 -11.64 -21.98 16.62
C SER A 12 -11.86 -20.48 16.38
N LEU A 13 -13.11 -20.05 16.18
CA LEU A 13 -13.42 -18.68 15.77
C LEU A 13 -13.15 -17.68 16.89
N ALA A 14 -13.64 -17.90 18.11
CA ALA A 14 -13.37 -17.02 19.25
C ALA A 14 -11.86 -16.83 19.50
N VAL A 15 -11.09 -17.93 19.49
CA VAL A 15 -9.62 -17.90 19.65
C VAL A 15 -8.95 -17.10 18.53
N ALA A 16 -9.43 -17.22 17.28
CA ALA A 16 -8.90 -16.45 16.16
C ALA A 16 -9.22 -14.95 16.30
N ILE A 17 -10.41 -14.60 16.79
CA ILE A 17 -10.82 -13.22 17.06
C ILE A 17 -9.99 -12.63 18.20
N ASP A 18 -9.90 -13.30 19.35
CA ASP A 18 -9.08 -12.87 20.49
C ASP A 18 -7.61 -12.66 20.10
N TYR A 19 -7.08 -13.54 19.23
CA TYR A 19 -5.72 -13.40 18.72
C TYR A 19 -5.51 -12.09 17.94
N ILE A 20 -6.47 -11.70 17.10
CA ILE A 20 -6.34 -10.49 16.29
C ILE A 20 -6.62 -9.22 17.12
N LEU A 21 -7.45 -9.33 18.17
CA LEU A 21 -7.80 -8.24 19.07
C LEU A 21 -6.77 -7.95 20.18
N ASN A 22 -5.70 -8.75 20.29
CA ASN A 22 -4.72 -8.64 21.37
C ASN A 22 -4.22 -7.18 21.57
N PRO A 23 -4.49 -6.56 22.74
CA PRO A 23 -4.15 -5.16 23.02
C PRO A 23 -2.67 -4.81 22.86
N GLU A 24 -1.75 -5.75 23.17
CA GLU A 24 -0.31 -5.52 23.04
C GLU A 24 0.12 -5.34 21.58
N LYS A 25 -0.67 -5.88 20.63
CA LYS A 25 -0.38 -5.82 19.19
C LYS A 25 -1.13 -4.71 18.48
N THR A 26 -2.18 -4.18 19.09
CA THR A 26 -3.15 -3.26 18.46
C THR A 26 -3.19 -1.88 19.12
N ASP A 27 -2.11 -1.49 19.81
CA ASP A 27 -2.02 -0.22 20.54
C ASP A 27 -3.18 -0.04 21.53
N ASN A 28 -3.30 -1.00 22.46
CA ASN A 28 -4.37 -1.08 23.46
C ASN A 28 -5.79 -1.08 22.85
N GLY A 29 -5.95 -1.68 21.67
CA GLY A 29 -7.23 -1.76 20.96
C GLY A 29 -7.55 -0.56 20.08
N ARG A 30 -6.72 0.50 20.06
CA ARG A 30 -6.96 1.67 19.19
C ARG A 30 -6.87 1.32 17.70
N LEU A 31 -6.10 0.29 17.35
CA LEU A 31 -5.92 -0.17 15.98
C LEU A 31 -6.90 -1.29 15.58
N VAL A 32 -8.12 -1.25 16.11
CA VAL A 32 -9.19 -2.21 15.84
C VAL A 32 -10.40 -1.47 15.29
N HIS A 33 -11.01 -2.03 14.26
CA HIS A 33 -12.29 -1.61 13.71
C HIS A 33 -13.23 -2.81 13.56
N THR A 34 -14.50 -2.63 13.88
CA THR A 34 -15.53 -3.67 13.77
C THR A 34 -16.73 -3.15 13.00
N PHE A 35 -17.38 -4.04 12.27
CA PHE A 35 -18.60 -3.76 11.52
C PHE A 35 -19.59 -4.90 11.73
N GLY A 36 -20.78 -4.56 12.22
CA GLY A 36 -21.86 -5.52 12.47
C GLY A 36 -21.58 -6.56 13.57
N CYS A 37 -20.53 -6.37 14.38
CA CYS A 37 -20.16 -7.27 15.47
C CYS A 37 -19.35 -6.53 16.55
N THR A 38 -19.16 -7.18 17.69
CA THR A 38 -18.42 -6.69 18.84
C THR A 38 -16.92 -6.99 18.76
N ALA A 39 -16.11 -6.20 19.47
CA ALA A 39 -14.68 -6.40 19.61
C ALA A 39 -14.33 -7.29 20.83
N ASP A 40 -14.99 -8.45 20.94
CA ASP A 40 -14.76 -9.46 21.98
C ASP A 40 -14.90 -10.86 21.36
N GLY A 41 -13.92 -11.76 21.56
CA GLY A 41 -13.88 -13.03 20.82
C GLY A 41 -15.08 -13.93 21.05
N LYS A 42 -15.55 -14.07 22.29
CA LYS A 42 -16.71 -14.92 22.61
C LYS A 42 -18.00 -14.30 22.10
N THR A 43 -18.18 -12.99 22.30
CA THR A 43 -19.40 -12.29 21.89
C THR A 43 -19.50 -12.22 20.37
N ALA A 44 -18.40 -11.89 19.68
CA ALA A 44 -18.35 -11.86 18.22
C ALA A 44 -18.53 -13.25 17.59
N GLU A 45 -18.00 -14.32 18.19
CA GLU A 45 -18.26 -15.69 17.74
C GLU A 45 -19.76 -16.00 17.80
N ARG A 46 -20.44 -15.67 18.90
CA ARG A 46 -21.88 -15.86 19.02
C ARG A 46 -22.65 -15.06 17.97
N GLU A 47 -22.32 -13.77 17.80
CA GLU A 47 -22.95 -12.90 16.79
C GLU A 47 -22.75 -13.42 15.36
N PHE A 48 -21.58 -13.98 15.06
CA PHE A 48 -21.31 -14.61 13.77
C PHE A 48 -22.14 -15.88 13.59
N LEU A 49 -22.25 -16.70 14.63
CA LEU A 49 -23.04 -17.93 14.63
C LEU A 49 -24.54 -17.65 14.49
N ASP A 50 -25.05 -16.57 15.10
CA ASP A 50 -26.44 -16.16 15.01
C ASP A 50 -26.83 -15.83 13.56
N ILE A 51 -26.03 -15.02 12.85
CA ILE A 51 -26.22 -14.76 11.42
C ILE A 51 -26.06 -16.03 10.59
N ARG A 52 -25.09 -16.89 10.95
CA ARG A 52 -24.86 -18.13 10.21
C ARG A 52 -26.03 -19.11 10.34
N ALA A 53 -26.75 -19.11 11.47
CA ALA A 53 -27.92 -19.95 11.70
C ALA A 53 -29.09 -19.60 10.75
N LEU A 54 -29.14 -18.37 10.24
CA LEU A 54 -30.12 -17.92 9.24
C LEU A 54 -29.79 -18.39 7.82
N GLY A 55 -28.55 -18.84 7.59
CA GLY A 55 -28.11 -19.39 6.32
C GLY A 55 -28.57 -20.83 6.09
N THR A 56 -28.21 -21.38 4.92
CA THR A 56 -28.64 -22.74 4.52
C THR A 56 -28.06 -23.89 5.35
N GLY A 57 -27.15 -23.62 6.31
CA GLY A 57 -26.42 -24.63 7.08
C GLY A 57 -25.42 -25.48 6.27
N LYS A 58 -25.37 -25.32 4.95
CA LYS A 58 -24.52 -26.09 4.04
C LYS A 58 -23.13 -25.44 3.93
N GLY A 59 -22.24 -25.75 4.86
CA GLY A 59 -20.83 -25.33 4.80
C GLY A 59 -20.10 -25.46 6.13
N SER A 60 -18.89 -26.00 6.12
CA SER A 60 -18.07 -26.18 7.33
C SER A 60 -17.22 -24.96 7.71
N VAL A 61 -17.30 -23.87 6.95
CA VAL A 61 -16.52 -22.65 7.18
C VAL A 61 -17.33 -21.70 8.05
N LEU A 62 -16.73 -21.29 9.17
CA LEU A 62 -17.35 -20.38 10.14
C LEU A 62 -17.07 -18.92 9.74
N ALA A 63 -15.84 -18.62 9.38
CA ALA A 63 -15.39 -17.29 8.99
C ALA A 63 -14.22 -17.40 8.01
N GLN A 64 -13.88 -16.29 7.37
CA GLN A 64 -12.69 -16.15 6.54
C GLN A 64 -11.70 -15.21 7.23
N HIS A 65 -10.40 -15.49 7.06
CA HIS A 65 -9.31 -14.70 7.61
C HIS A 65 -8.41 -14.19 6.49
N ILE A 66 -8.33 -12.87 6.34
CA ILE A 66 -7.36 -12.22 5.47
C ILE A 66 -6.18 -11.72 6.30
N LYS A 67 -4.99 -11.95 5.79
CA LYS A 67 -3.74 -11.32 6.25
C LYS A 67 -3.24 -10.39 5.17
N GLN A 68 -3.04 -9.13 5.50
CA GLN A 68 -2.56 -8.10 4.58
C GLN A 68 -1.29 -7.49 5.17
N SER A 69 -0.14 -7.78 4.58
CA SER A 69 1.16 -7.32 5.07
C SER A 69 1.70 -6.20 4.20
N PHE A 70 2.33 -5.19 4.78
CA PHE A 70 2.92 -4.08 4.05
C PHE A 70 4.45 -4.11 4.11
N LYS A 71 5.13 -3.34 3.24
CA LYS A 71 6.59 -3.22 3.30
C LYS A 71 6.98 -2.41 4.55
N ILE A 72 8.12 -2.74 5.13
CA ILE A 72 8.72 -1.99 6.24
C ILE A 72 8.96 -0.54 5.81
N GLY A 73 8.54 0.41 6.64
CA GLY A 73 8.79 1.85 6.45
C GLY A 73 8.00 2.51 5.31
N GLU A 74 6.93 1.89 4.83
CA GLU A 74 6.10 2.42 3.73
C GLU A 74 4.71 2.88 4.17
N ILE A 75 4.25 2.51 5.36
CA ILE A 75 2.89 2.76 5.85
C ILE A 75 2.88 3.02 7.36
N THR A 76 1.95 3.84 7.84
CA THR A 76 1.68 4.00 9.29
C THR A 76 0.62 3.00 9.77
N PRO A 77 0.52 2.69 11.08
CA PRO A 77 -0.51 1.78 11.61
C PRO A 77 -1.95 2.22 11.34
N GLU A 78 -2.23 3.52 11.37
CA GLU A 78 -3.54 4.11 11.09
C GLU A 78 -3.90 3.98 9.61
N GLN A 79 -2.95 4.29 8.72
CA GLN A 79 -3.14 4.09 7.27
C GLN A 79 -3.35 2.62 6.95
N ALA A 80 -2.61 1.73 7.62
CA ALA A 80 -2.84 0.30 7.48
C ALA A 80 -4.26 -0.07 7.89
N LEU A 81 -4.75 0.41 9.04
CA LEU A 81 -6.12 0.14 9.49
C LEU A 81 -7.14 0.66 8.46
N GLU A 82 -6.99 1.90 7.99
CA GLU A 82 -7.89 2.51 7.00
C GLU A 82 -7.92 1.71 5.69
N ILE A 83 -6.76 1.29 5.18
CA ILE A 83 -6.69 0.44 4.00
C ILE A 83 -7.33 -0.93 4.25
N GLY A 84 -7.15 -1.49 5.44
CA GLY A 84 -7.78 -2.75 5.86
C GLY A 84 -9.31 -2.66 5.86
N VAL A 85 -9.86 -1.56 6.39
CA VAL A 85 -11.31 -1.28 6.37
C VAL A 85 -11.81 -1.14 4.94
N LYS A 86 -11.20 -0.29 4.12
CA LYS A 86 -11.57 -0.13 2.70
C LYS A 86 -11.45 -1.45 1.91
N THR A 87 -10.49 -2.30 2.27
CA THR A 87 -10.36 -3.64 1.66
C THR A 87 -11.55 -4.52 2.01
N ALA A 88 -11.98 -4.52 3.29
CA ALA A 88 -13.16 -5.25 3.73
C ALA A 88 -14.43 -4.71 3.05
N GLU A 89 -14.64 -3.40 3.05
CA GLU A 89 -15.79 -2.74 2.43
C GLU A 89 -15.92 -3.08 0.93
N ARG A 90 -14.84 -2.92 0.14
CA ARG A 90 -14.84 -3.22 -1.30
C ARG A 90 -14.98 -4.71 -1.63
N LEU A 91 -14.53 -5.60 -0.75
CA LEU A 91 -14.63 -7.04 -0.98
C LEU A 91 -16.01 -7.58 -0.61
N LEU A 92 -16.55 -7.11 0.51
CA LEU A 92 -17.72 -7.65 1.18
C LEU A 92 -19.00 -6.84 0.88
N ASP A 93 -18.87 -5.69 0.20
CA ASP A 93 -19.95 -4.75 -0.10
C ASP A 93 -20.78 -4.35 1.14
N ASN A 94 -20.15 -4.34 2.32
CA ASN A 94 -20.79 -4.08 3.62
C ASN A 94 -21.98 -4.99 3.97
N ASN A 95 -22.03 -6.21 3.41
CA ASN A 95 -23.09 -7.19 3.69
C ASN A 95 -22.67 -8.30 4.66
N TYR A 96 -21.45 -8.24 5.20
CA TYR A 96 -20.89 -9.26 6.08
C TYR A 96 -20.38 -8.59 7.36
N GLN A 97 -20.52 -9.28 8.50
CA GLN A 97 -19.88 -8.83 9.75
C GLN A 97 -18.37 -9.02 9.62
N TYR A 98 -17.58 -8.04 10.05
CA TYR A 98 -16.12 -8.16 9.99
C TYR A 98 -15.40 -7.38 11.09
N ILE A 99 -14.19 -7.82 11.39
CA ILE A 99 -13.25 -7.23 12.34
C ILE A 99 -11.93 -7.01 11.59
N VAL A 100 -11.43 -5.79 11.60
CA VAL A 100 -10.11 -5.40 11.09
C VAL A 100 -9.24 -5.02 12.27
N SER A 101 -8.03 -5.57 12.35
CA SER A 101 -7.03 -5.17 13.35
C SER A 101 -5.66 -5.00 12.72
N THR A 102 -4.96 -3.93 13.05
CA THR A 102 -3.58 -3.70 12.64
C THR A 102 -2.61 -4.15 13.72
N HIS A 103 -1.69 -5.05 13.38
CA HIS A 103 -0.64 -5.55 14.28
C HIS A 103 0.68 -4.80 14.07
N ILE A 104 1.24 -4.29 15.17
CA ILE A 104 2.50 -3.52 15.22
C ILE A 104 3.60 -4.21 16.03
N ASP A 105 3.40 -5.48 16.42
CA ASP A 105 4.30 -6.27 17.26
C ASP A 105 5.50 -6.87 16.50
N LYS A 106 5.48 -6.79 15.16
CA LYS A 106 6.52 -7.33 14.27
C LYS A 106 7.26 -6.23 13.52
N ALA A 107 8.38 -6.61 12.89
CA ALA A 107 9.18 -5.71 12.06
C ALA A 107 8.42 -5.06 10.89
N HIS A 108 7.24 -5.58 10.51
CA HIS A 108 6.38 -4.98 9.50
C HIS A 108 4.94 -4.90 10.00
N ILE A 109 4.27 -3.81 9.64
CA ILE A 109 2.86 -3.59 9.88
C ILE A 109 2.05 -4.54 9.00
N HIS A 110 1.03 -5.16 9.59
CA HIS A 110 0.11 -6.04 8.89
C HIS A 110 -1.28 -6.02 9.50
N ASN A 111 -2.29 -6.12 8.66
CA ASN A 111 -3.68 -6.25 9.08
C ASN A 111 -4.10 -7.72 9.13
N HIS A 112 -5.02 -7.97 10.05
CA HIS A 112 -5.86 -9.13 10.09
C HIS A 112 -7.30 -8.69 9.86
N ILE A 113 -8.00 -9.35 8.93
CA ILE A 113 -9.43 -9.12 8.68
C ILE A 113 -10.14 -10.45 8.86
N ILE A 114 -10.97 -10.60 9.88
CA ILE A 114 -11.84 -11.76 10.07
C ILE A 114 -13.25 -11.33 9.73
N PHE A 115 -13.92 -12.06 8.85
CA PHE A 115 -15.31 -11.76 8.47
C PHE A 115 -16.18 -13.01 8.44
N ASN A 116 -17.46 -12.83 8.73
CA ASN A 116 -18.43 -13.91 8.75
C ASN A 116 -18.51 -14.55 7.37
N ASN A 117 -18.63 -15.86 7.31
CA ASN A 117 -18.78 -16.54 6.03
C ASN A 117 -20.19 -16.41 5.44
N ILE A 118 -21.18 -15.94 6.20
CA ILE A 118 -22.56 -15.72 5.75
C ILE A 118 -22.86 -14.22 5.65
N ASP A 119 -23.47 -13.83 4.53
CA ASP A 119 -24.01 -12.50 4.28
C ASP A 119 -25.27 -12.26 5.12
N PHE A 120 -25.36 -11.16 5.88
CA PHE A 120 -26.53 -10.89 6.74
C PHE A 120 -27.73 -10.27 6.01
N VAL A 121 -27.60 -9.92 4.73
CA VAL A 121 -28.68 -9.39 3.89
C VAL A 121 -29.43 -10.51 3.18
N ASN A 122 -28.70 -11.48 2.63
CA ASN A 122 -29.29 -12.55 1.81
C ASN A 122 -29.00 -13.98 2.32
N PHE A 123 -28.25 -14.11 3.41
CA PHE A 123 -27.96 -15.37 4.10
C PHE A 123 -27.27 -16.45 3.24
N ARG A 124 -26.61 -16.03 2.16
CA ARG A 124 -25.77 -16.92 1.34
C ARG A 124 -24.33 -16.89 1.81
N SER A 125 -23.61 -17.99 1.55
CA SER A 125 -22.20 -18.04 1.91
C SER A 125 -21.32 -17.24 0.96
N PHE A 126 -20.23 -16.71 1.50
CA PHE A 126 -19.19 -16.03 0.77
C PHE A 126 -18.62 -16.90 -0.35
N GLU A 127 -18.45 -18.22 -0.12
CA GLU A 127 -17.95 -19.09 -1.17
C GLU A 127 -18.90 -19.17 -2.36
N TYR A 128 -20.20 -19.21 -2.10
CA TYR A 128 -21.21 -19.28 -3.14
C TYR A 128 -21.32 -17.95 -3.91
N GLN A 129 -21.28 -16.81 -3.21
CA GLN A 129 -21.49 -15.50 -3.80
C GLN A 129 -20.25 -14.88 -4.43
N LYS A 130 -19.12 -14.93 -3.72
CA LYS A 130 -17.93 -14.13 -4.02
C LYS A 130 -16.73 -14.98 -4.43
N ASN A 131 -16.71 -16.28 -4.10
CA ASN A 131 -15.62 -17.20 -4.46
C ASN A 131 -16.03 -18.33 -5.43
N ARG A 132 -17.13 -18.15 -6.17
CA ARG A 132 -17.57 -19.14 -7.15
C ARG A 132 -16.53 -19.23 -8.28
N GLY A 133 -15.81 -20.35 -8.35
CA GLY A 133 -14.71 -20.56 -9.30
C GLY A 133 -13.31 -20.18 -8.80
N GLY A 134 -13.11 -19.93 -7.50
CA GLY A 134 -11.77 -19.82 -6.89
C GLY A 134 -11.01 -18.52 -7.19
N LYS A 135 -11.66 -17.51 -7.78
CA LYS A 135 -11.03 -16.24 -8.20
C LYS A 135 -11.01 -15.17 -7.11
N VAL A 136 -11.48 -15.46 -5.90
CA VAL A 136 -11.55 -14.45 -4.83
C VAL A 136 -10.19 -13.89 -4.47
N TRP A 137 -9.13 -14.72 -4.55
CA TRP A 137 -7.77 -14.27 -4.27
C TRP A 137 -7.30 -13.22 -5.28
N GLU A 138 -7.64 -13.38 -6.56
CA GLU A 138 -7.33 -12.40 -7.61
C GLU A 138 -8.09 -11.09 -7.37
N LYS A 139 -9.38 -11.18 -7.03
CA LYS A 139 -10.19 -10.00 -6.68
C LYS A 139 -9.64 -9.27 -5.45
N LEU A 140 -9.34 -9.99 -4.37
CA LEU A 140 -8.75 -9.45 -3.15
C LEU A 140 -7.40 -8.79 -3.43
N ARG A 141 -6.57 -9.42 -4.27
CA ARG A 141 -5.29 -8.86 -4.68
C ARG A 141 -5.48 -7.57 -5.47
N ASN A 142 -6.38 -7.54 -6.45
CA ASN A 142 -6.64 -6.35 -7.24
C ASN A 142 -7.16 -5.20 -6.35
N ILE A 143 -8.10 -5.47 -5.45
CA ILE A 143 -8.59 -4.49 -4.48
C ILE A 143 -7.44 -3.96 -3.62
N ASN A 144 -6.63 -4.85 -3.06
CA ASN A 144 -5.47 -4.47 -2.25
C ASN A 144 -4.48 -3.63 -3.06
N ASP A 145 -4.17 -4.04 -4.29
CA ASP A 145 -3.19 -3.38 -5.13
C ASP A 145 -3.70 -2.00 -5.56
N ASP A 146 -4.99 -1.86 -5.89
CA ASP A 146 -5.61 -0.57 -6.20
C ASP A 146 -5.59 0.36 -4.99
N LEU A 147 -5.97 -0.13 -3.81
CA LEU A 147 -5.89 0.65 -2.56
C LEU A 147 -4.45 1.02 -2.22
N CYS A 148 -3.49 0.12 -2.42
CA CYS A 148 -2.08 0.41 -2.23
C CYS A 148 -1.60 1.48 -3.22
N ARG A 149 -1.96 1.40 -4.51
CA ARG A 149 -1.62 2.44 -5.51
C ARG A 149 -2.25 3.79 -5.18
N GLU A 150 -3.52 3.80 -4.76
CA GLU A 150 -4.21 5.02 -4.30
C GLU A 150 -3.46 5.69 -3.14
N ASN A 151 -2.79 4.89 -2.30
CA ASN A 151 -2.02 5.35 -1.15
C ASN A 151 -0.48 5.36 -1.38
N ASN A 152 -0.01 5.30 -2.64
CA ASN A 152 1.41 5.26 -3.02
C ASN A 152 2.26 4.13 -2.41
N LEU A 153 1.65 3.02 -2.01
CA LEU A 153 2.36 1.89 -1.45
C LEU A 153 2.90 0.97 -2.55
N SER A 154 4.03 0.30 -2.27
CA SER A 154 4.59 -0.65 -3.24
C SER A 154 3.71 -1.89 -3.39
N VAL A 155 3.24 -2.14 -4.60
CA VAL A 155 2.44 -3.32 -4.98
C VAL A 155 3.26 -4.38 -5.72
N ILE A 156 2.88 -5.65 -5.57
CA ILE A 156 3.51 -6.74 -6.32
C ILE A 156 2.82 -6.83 -7.68
N GLU A 157 3.40 -6.25 -8.72
CA GLU A 157 2.77 -6.28 -10.04
C GLU A 157 2.81 -7.66 -10.71
N ASN A 158 3.67 -8.61 -10.25
CA ASN A 158 3.52 -10.05 -10.50
C ASN A 158 4.46 -10.95 -9.65
N SER A 159 3.93 -12.08 -9.12
CA SER A 159 4.64 -13.06 -8.28
C SER A 159 5.18 -14.29 -9.03
N LYS A 160 5.29 -14.22 -10.37
CA LYS A 160 5.80 -15.35 -11.19
C LYS A 160 7.33 -15.51 -11.18
N ASN A 161 8.04 -14.78 -10.33
CA ASN A 161 9.47 -14.97 -10.15
C ASN A 161 9.69 -16.08 -9.12
N LYS A 162 10.30 -17.18 -9.57
CA LYS A 162 10.93 -18.16 -8.66
C LYS A 162 11.91 -17.38 -7.77
N GLY A 163 11.93 -17.69 -6.48
CA GLY A 163 12.84 -17.05 -5.53
C GLY A 163 14.28 -17.05 -6.03
N LYS A 164 15.03 -15.99 -5.71
CA LYS A 164 16.45 -15.87 -6.06
C LYS A 164 17.22 -17.05 -5.46
N CYS A 165 18.08 -17.71 -6.23
CA CYS A 165 19.02 -18.66 -5.65
C CYS A 165 20.12 -17.90 -4.90
N TYR A 166 20.73 -18.55 -3.91
CA TYR A 166 21.76 -17.95 -3.04
C TYR A 166 22.93 -17.31 -3.83
N TYR A 167 23.30 -17.90 -4.97
CA TYR A 167 24.32 -17.37 -5.88
C TYR A 167 23.91 -16.06 -6.56
N GLU A 168 22.64 -15.92 -6.99
CA GLU A 168 22.11 -14.65 -7.53
C GLU A 168 22.04 -13.56 -6.45
N TRP A 169 21.78 -13.93 -5.20
CA TRP A 169 21.80 -12.98 -4.07
C TRP A 169 23.23 -12.48 -3.78
N GLN A 170 24.22 -13.38 -3.80
CA GLN A 170 25.62 -13.05 -3.55
C GLN A 170 26.23 -12.15 -4.66
N GLN A 171 25.87 -12.37 -5.92
CA GLN A 171 26.34 -11.53 -7.04
C GLN A 171 25.65 -10.15 -7.10
N ASP A 172 24.41 -10.04 -6.61
CA ASP A 172 23.74 -8.73 -6.42
C ASP A 172 24.38 -7.93 -5.28
N TYR A 173 24.83 -8.59 -4.19
CA TYR A 173 25.54 -7.96 -3.08
C TYR A 173 26.93 -7.43 -3.47
N LEU A 174 27.63 -8.11 -4.40
CA LEU A 174 28.98 -7.75 -4.85
C LEU A 174 29.01 -6.77 -6.05
N GLY A 175 27.85 -6.38 -6.61
CA GLY A 175 27.76 -5.42 -7.72
C GLY A 175 28.26 -5.94 -9.09
N THR A 176 28.53 -7.24 -9.21
CA THR A 176 29.12 -7.89 -10.41
C THR A 176 28.06 -8.48 -11.37
N SER A 177 26.78 -8.42 -11.02
CA SER A 177 25.70 -8.99 -11.83
C SER A 177 25.45 -8.20 -13.12
N TRP A 178 25.74 -8.83 -14.27
CA TRP A 178 25.41 -8.31 -15.62
C TRP A 178 23.92 -7.94 -15.77
N LYS A 179 23.03 -8.71 -15.09
CA LYS A 179 21.59 -8.42 -15.08
C LYS A 179 21.30 -7.11 -14.34
N SER A 180 21.95 -6.85 -13.23
CA SER A 180 21.73 -5.63 -12.43
C SER A 180 22.28 -4.38 -13.12
N LYS A 181 23.40 -4.50 -13.84
CA LYS A 181 23.90 -3.44 -14.74
C LYS A 181 22.94 -3.15 -15.90
N LEU A 182 22.42 -4.18 -16.56
CA LEU A 182 21.40 -4.03 -17.61
C LEU A 182 20.14 -3.35 -17.09
N ARG A 183 19.64 -3.75 -15.91
CA ARG A 183 18.47 -3.14 -15.27
C ARG A 183 18.66 -1.64 -15.05
N TYR A 184 19.79 -1.25 -14.47
CA TYR A 184 20.13 0.15 -14.22
C TYR A 184 20.13 0.98 -15.52
N ILE A 185 20.80 0.49 -16.57
CA ILE A 185 20.87 1.20 -17.86
C ILE A 185 19.48 1.30 -18.49
N ILE A 186 18.66 0.25 -18.44
CA ILE A 186 17.29 0.26 -18.95
C ILE A 186 16.43 1.28 -18.17
N ASP A 187 16.52 1.28 -16.84
CA ASP A 187 15.74 2.18 -15.97
C ASP A 187 16.10 3.65 -16.21
N GLU A 188 17.39 3.97 -16.31
CA GLU A 188 17.87 5.31 -16.65
C GLU A 188 17.41 5.75 -18.05
N THR A 189 17.38 4.82 -19.01
CA THR A 189 16.96 5.10 -20.39
C THR A 189 15.46 5.37 -20.46
N ILE A 190 14.65 4.63 -19.70
CA ILE A 190 13.20 4.85 -19.58
C ILE A 190 12.88 6.26 -19.08
N MET A 191 13.68 6.81 -18.17
CA MET A 191 13.49 8.17 -17.63
C MET A 191 13.78 9.28 -18.66
N GLN A 192 14.53 8.96 -19.72
CA GLN A 192 15.01 9.91 -20.72
C GLN A 192 14.17 9.92 -22.00
N CYS A 193 13.37 8.89 -22.25
CA CYS A 193 12.57 8.77 -23.48
C CYS A 193 11.10 9.19 -23.31
N THR A 194 10.50 9.61 -24.42
CA THR A 194 9.08 9.99 -24.54
C THR A 194 8.20 8.86 -25.07
N ASN A 195 8.77 7.96 -25.86
CA ASN A 195 8.07 6.81 -26.42
C ASN A 195 9.04 5.62 -26.61
N PHE A 196 8.51 4.47 -26.99
CA PHE A 196 9.28 3.23 -27.06
C PHE A 196 10.28 3.18 -28.22
N ASP A 197 10.01 3.87 -29.34
CA ASP A 197 10.93 3.87 -30.48
C ASP A 197 12.17 4.71 -30.16
N GLU A 198 11.98 5.80 -29.41
CA GLU A 198 13.07 6.59 -28.83
C GLU A 198 13.89 5.76 -27.83
N PHE A 199 13.24 4.96 -26.98
CA PHE A 199 13.91 4.03 -26.07
C PHE A 199 14.84 3.06 -26.82
N LEU A 200 14.39 2.45 -27.93
CA LEU A 200 15.20 1.53 -28.73
C LEU A 200 16.42 2.20 -29.35
N THR A 201 16.34 3.50 -29.63
CA THR A 201 17.44 4.29 -30.19
C THR A 201 18.45 4.67 -29.10
N LEU A 202 17.97 5.19 -27.97
CA LEU A 202 18.81 5.61 -26.84
C LEU A 202 19.52 4.45 -26.16
N ILE A 203 18.90 3.27 -26.08
CA ILE A 203 19.56 2.13 -25.43
C ILE A 203 20.74 1.61 -26.26
N LYS A 204 20.66 1.71 -27.60
CA LYS A 204 21.76 1.35 -28.50
C LYS A 204 22.92 2.34 -28.39
N SER A 205 22.65 3.64 -28.18
CA SER A 205 23.72 4.62 -27.99
C SER A 205 24.47 4.43 -26.66
N LYS A 206 23.85 3.80 -25.66
CA LYS A 206 24.49 3.40 -24.39
C LYS A 206 25.31 2.11 -24.45
N LYS A 207 25.76 1.70 -25.64
CA LYS A 207 26.54 0.47 -25.88
C LYS A 207 25.84 -0.82 -25.41
N VAL A 208 24.51 -0.84 -25.42
CA VAL A 208 23.72 -2.05 -25.17
C VAL A 208 23.14 -2.52 -26.49
N GLU A 209 23.48 -3.74 -26.89
CA GLU A 209 22.83 -4.36 -28.03
C GLU A 209 21.39 -4.73 -27.67
N CYS A 210 20.43 -4.11 -28.34
CA CYS A 210 19.00 -4.34 -28.16
C CYS A 210 18.39 -4.91 -29.45
N VAL A 211 17.79 -6.09 -29.35
CA VAL A 211 17.08 -6.75 -30.44
C VAL A 211 15.60 -6.83 -30.08
N TYR A 212 14.76 -6.21 -30.91
CA TYR A 212 13.31 -6.18 -30.78
C TYR A 212 12.66 -6.95 -31.93
N THR A 213 11.88 -7.99 -31.61
CA THR A 213 11.16 -8.83 -32.56
C THR A 213 9.71 -9.01 -32.10
N PRO A 214 8.77 -8.12 -32.49
CA PRO A 214 7.41 -8.09 -31.93
C PRO A 214 6.59 -9.36 -32.17
N ASN A 215 6.85 -10.05 -33.28
CA ASN A 215 6.10 -11.24 -33.71
C ASN A 215 6.57 -12.53 -33.01
N ASN A 216 7.63 -12.48 -32.21
CA ASN A 216 8.20 -13.64 -31.53
C ASN A 216 7.76 -13.73 -30.07
N VAL A 217 7.80 -14.96 -29.51
CA VAL A 217 7.54 -15.23 -28.09
C VAL A 217 8.49 -14.46 -27.17
N VAL A 218 9.74 -14.23 -27.62
CA VAL A 218 10.69 -13.33 -26.97
C VAL A 218 10.69 -12.03 -27.75
N LYS A 219 9.98 -11.03 -27.23
CA LYS A 219 9.81 -9.75 -27.89
C LYS A 219 11.06 -8.88 -27.86
N ILE A 220 11.75 -8.84 -26.73
CA ILE A 220 12.93 -7.98 -26.55
C ILE A 220 14.05 -8.69 -25.77
N LYS A 221 15.30 -8.47 -26.20
CA LYS A 221 16.50 -9.01 -25.56
C LYS A 221 17.66 -8.01 -25.63
N PHE A 222 18.49 -8.01 -24.58
CA PHE A 222 19.57 -7.07 -24.35
C PHE A 222 20.90 -7.78 -24.13
N ARG A 223 22.01 -7.16 -24.52
CA ARG A 223 23.36 -7.68 -24.28
C ARG A 223 24.33 -6.52 -24.05
N LEU A 224 25.13 -6.62 -22.99
CA LEU A 224 26.25 -5.71 -22.74
C LEU A 224 27.50 -6.16 -23.47
N GLU A 225 28.39 -5.22 -23.76
CA GLU A 225 29.71 -5.48 -24.33
C GLU A 225 30.50 -6.43 -23.42
N GLY A 226 31.00 -7.55 -23.98
CA GLY A 226 31.68 -8.62 -23.22
C GLY A 226 30.77 -9.73 -22.66
N GLN A 227 29.44 -9.63 -22.83
CA GLN A 227 28.50 -10.70 -22.45
C GLN A 227 28.30 -11.69 -23.60
N GLU A 228 28.53 -12.99 -23.38
CA GLU A 228 28.35 -14.00 -24.44
C GLU A 228 26.90 -14.17 -24.91
N ARG A 229 25.93 -14.15 -23.98
CA ARG A 229 24.52 -14.47 -24.27
C ARG A 229 23.59 -13.28 -24.03
N PHE A 230 22.60 -13.13 -24.91
CA PHE A 230 21.52 -12.16 -24.71
C PHE A 230 20.66 -12.48 -23.48
N SER A 231 20.40 -11.44 -22.69
CA SER A 231 19.43 -11.45 -21.60
C SER A 231 18.05 -11.05 -22.13
N ARG A 232 17.08 -11.96 -22.06
CA ARG A 232 15.69 -11.67 -22.44
C ARG A 232 15.09 -10.66 -21.46
N GLY A 233 14.27 -9.72 -21.93
CA GLY A 233 13.59 -8.75 -21.07
C GLY A 233 12.89 -9.41 -19.88
N ARG A 234 12.10 -10.45 -20.15
CA ARG A 234 11.43 -11.26 -19.12
C ARG A 234 12.37 -11.94 -18.11
N THR A 235 13.60 -12.30 -18.51
CA THR A 235 14.60 -12.90 -17.62
C THR A 235 15.30 -11.84 -16.75
N LEU A 236 15.40 -10.60 -17.24
CA LEU A 236 15.82 -9.46 -16.42
C LEU A 236 14.75 -9.08 -15.41
N GLY A 237 13.49 -9.35 -15.69
CA GLY A 237 12.37 -9.18 -14.78
C GLY A 237 11.16 -8.64 -15.54
N TRP A 238 9.98 -8.78 -14.95
CA TRP A 238 8.74 -8.38 -15.60
C TRP A 238 8.74 -6.91 -16.06
N PHE A 239 9.33 -6.01 -15.27
CA PHE A 239 9.48 -4.57 -15.58
C PHE A 239 10.37 -4.24 -16.80
N TYR A 240 11.08 -5.24 -17.33
CA TYR A 240 12.02 -5.10 -18.44
C TYR A 240 11.55 -5.85 -19.69
N ASP A 241 10.32 -6.38 -19.68
CA ASP A 241 9.66 -6.91 -20.86
C ASP A 241 9.00 -5.79 -21.66
N GLU A 242 8.85 -5.97 -22.98
CA GLU A 242 8.46 -4.89 -23.89
C GLU A 242 7.16 -4.15 -23.49
N PRO A 243 6.05 -4.83 -23.15
CA PRO A 243 4.82 -4.13 -22.76
C PRO A 243 4.97 -3.30 -21.48
N GLN A 244 5.90 -3.67 -20.59
CA GLN A 244 6.13 -2.96 -19.33
C GLN A 244 7.09 -1.80 -19.51
N ILE A 245 8.09 -1.92 -20.40
CA ILE A 245 8.91 -0.79 -20.78
C ILE A 245 8.02 0.32 -21.35
N ARG A 246 7.06 -0.02 -22.23
CA ARG A 246 6.07 0.95 -22.74
C ARG A 246 5.28 1.65 -21.63
N LYS A 247 4.66 0.87 -20.74
CA LYS A 247 3.89 1.40 -19.60
C LYS A 247 4.71 2.27 -18.66
N ARG A 248 5.97 1.92 -18.44
CA ARG A 248 6.86 2.70 -17.57
C ARG A 248 7.26 4.01 -18.23
N ILE A 249 7.51 4.01 -19.55
CA ILE A 249 7.73 5.26 -20.30
C ILE A 249 6.50 6.17 -20.18
N GLU A 250 5.30 5.62 -20.38
CA GLU A 250 4.04 6.36 -20.20
C GLU A 250 3.88 6.89 -18.76
N GLN A 251 4.19 6.09 -17.74
CA GLN A 251 4.13 6.50 -16.33
C GLN A 251 5.18 7.57 -15.98
N TYR A 252 6.39 7.50 -16.54
CA TYR A 252 7.41 8.53 -16.34
C TYR A 252 7.07 9.81 -17.10
N GLN A 253 6.42 9.72 -18.26
CA GLN A 253 5.86 10.89 -18.94
C GLN A 253 4.71 11.51 -18.14
N PHE A 254 3.87 10.68 -17.52
CA PHE A 254 2.87 11.11 -16.54
C PHE A 254 3.51 11.87 -15.36
N LEU A 255 4.60 11.34 -14.78
CA LEU A 255 5.37 12.00 -13.71
C LEU A 255 6.05 13.30 -14.16
N LYS A 256 6.37 13.46 -15.45
CA LYS A 256 7.02 14.64 -16.03
C LYS A 256 6.04 15.76 -16.40
N LYS A 257 4.79 15.41 -16.70
CA LYS A 257 3.77 16.34 -17.25
C LYS A 257 2.56 16.56 -16.33
N GLY A 258 2.41 15.78 -15.26
CA GLY A 258 1.36 16.00 -14.24
C GLY A 258 -0.07 15.57 -14.64
N ILE A 259 -0.30 14.96 -15.80
CA ILE A 259 -1.66 14.62 -16.29
C ILE A 259 -2.06 13.19 -15.91
N SER A 260 -2.89 13.03 -14.88
CA SER A 260 -3.43 11.73 -14.49
C SER A 260 -4.20 11.08 -15.65
N GLY A 261 -3.74 9.91 -16.13
CA GLY A 261 -4.49 9.07 -17.06
C GLY A 261 -5.78 8.45 -16.47
N LYS A 262 -6.16 8.79 -15.22
CA LYS A 262 -7.47 8.46 -14.65
C LYS A 262 -8.49 9.52 -15.03
N THR A 263 -9.57 9.08 -15.66
CA THR A 263 -10.78 9.88 -15.86
C THR A 263 -11.57 9.92 -14.54
N TYR A 264 -11.86 11.12 -14.06
CA TYR A 264 -12.76 11.31 -12.93
C TYR A 264 -14.20 11.35 -13.44
N LYS A 265 -15.11 10.69 -12.71
CA LYS A 265 -16.55 10.86 -12.99
C LYS A 265 -16.94 12.25 -12.54
N THR A 266 -17.23 13.13 -13.49
CA THR A 266 -17.60 14.52 -13.24
C THR A 266 -19.09 14.63 -12.92
N ASN A 267 -19.47 15.80 -12.39
CA ASN A 267 -20.88 16.15 -12.16
C ASN A 267 -21.51 16.81 -13.40
N ILE A 268 -20.79 16.88 -14.52
CA ILE A 268 -21.29 17.44 -15.77
C ILE A 268 -22.27 16.45 -16.41
N ILE A 269 -23.48 16.92 -16.66
CA ILE A 269 -24.57 16.18 -17.29
C ILE A 269 -24.41 16.26 -18.80
N ASP A 270 -24.40 15.10 -19.46
CA ASP A 270 -24.40 14.99 -20.92
C ASP A 270 -25.78 15.36 -21.49
N THR A 271 -25.92 16.62 -21.92
CA THR A 271 -27.18 17.20 -22.41
C THR A 271 -27.65 16.60 -23.75
N ASN A 272 -26.75 15.95 -24.51
CA ASN A 272 -27.11 15.29 -25.78
C ASN A 272 -28.12 14.15 -25.59
N LYS A 273 -28.17 13.56 -24.39
CA LYS A 273 -29.13 12.50 -24.06
C LYS A 273 -30.52 13.02 -23.68
N ILE A 274 -30.70 14.34 -23.61
CA ILE A 274 -31.87 15.00 -23.00
C ILE A 274 -32.59 15.93 -24.00
N GLN A 275 -32.24 15.88 -25.29
CA GLN A 275 -32.74 16.83 -26.30
C GLN A 275 -34.27 16.86 -26.48
N THR A 276 -34.99 15.80 -26.11
CA THR A 276 -36.44 15.68 -26.32
C THR A 276 -37.29 16.46 -25.31
N SER A 277 -36.72 16.86 -24.16
CA SER A 277 -37.44 17.56 -23.10
C SER A 277 -36.80 18.91 -22.79
N LYS A 278 -37.43 19.99 -23.27
CA LYS A 278 -36.93 21.37 -23.08
C LYS A 278 -36.75 21.75 -21.60
N GLY A 279 -37.67 21.33 -20.73
CA GLY A 279 -37.57 21.62 -19.29
C GLY A 279 -36.42 20.87 -18.61
N LEU A 280 -36.21 19.60 -18.98
CA LEU A 280 -35.12 18.79 -18.42
C LEU A 280 -33.75 19.21 -18.98
N LEU A 281 -33.71 19.62 -20.25
CA LEU A 281 -32.53 20.22 -20.88
C LEU A 281 -32.12 21.51 -20.16
N HIS A 282 -33.05 22.45 -19.98
CA HIS A 282 -32.78 23.71 -19.27
C HIS A 282 -32.32 23.47 -17.83
N TRP A 283 -32.91 22.50 -17.13
CA TRP A 283 -32.44 22.11 -15.79
C TRP A 283 -31.01 21.57 -15.83
N ALA A 284 -30.68 20.69 -16.77
CA ALA A 284 -29.33 20.10 -16.90
C ALA A 284 -28.27 21.16 -17.24
N GLU A 285 -28.59 22.10 -18.13
CA GLU A 285 -27.74 23.25 -18.46
C GLU A 285 -27.49 24.12 -17.22
N LEU A 286 -28.54 24.43 -16.46
CA LEU A 286 -28.41 25.22 -15.24
C LEU A 286 -27.54 24.50 -14.18
N GLN A 287 -27.64 23.17 -14.06
CA GLN A 287 -26.77 22.40 -13.16
C GLN A 287 -25.31 22.43 -13.64
N ASN A 288 -25.07 22.24 -14.93
CA ASN A 288 -23.73 22.29 -15.52
C ASN A 288 -23.09 23.67 -15.31
N MET A 289 -23.83 24.76 -15.52
CA MET A 289 -23.35 26.14 -15.28
C MET A 289 -23.01 26.40 -13.81
N LYS A 290 -23.87 25.94 -12.88
CA LYS A 290 -23.61 26.05 -11.43
C LYS A 290 -22.32 25.32 -11.05
N GLU A 291 -22.12 24.14 -11.60
CA GLU A 291 -20.94 23.35 -11.29
C GLU A 291 -19.66 23.93 -11.91
N ALA A 292 -19.72 24.39 -13.16
CA ALA A 292 -18.63 25.12 -13.79
C ALA A 292 -18.28 26.38 -13.00
N SER A 293 -19.28 27.16 -12.56
CA SER A 293 -19.07 28.36 -11.74
C SER A 293 -18.40 28.04 -10.40
N ARG A 294 -18.84 26.98 -9.71
CA ARG A 294 -18.21 26.53 -8.46
C ARG A 294 -16.73 26.18 -8.67
N LEU A 295 -16.41 25.48 -9.76
CA LEU A 295 -15.05 25.08 -10.09
C LEU A 295 -14.18 26.26 -10.51
N ILE A 296 -14.71 27.20 -11.28
CA ILE A 296 -14.01 28.44 -11.63
C ILE A 296 -13.70 29.25 -10.37
N ASN A 297 -14.64 29.35 -9.43
CA ASN A 297 -14.39 30.00 -8.14
C ASN A 297 -13.27 29.29 -7.36
N PHE A 298 -13.30 27.95 -7.32
CA PHE A 298 -12.23 27.17 -6.70
C PHE A 298 -10.87 27.46 -7.34
N LEU A 299 -10.75 27.41 -8.67
CA LEU A 299 -9.51 27.70 -9.38
C LEU A 299 -9.05 29.15 -9.13
N THR A 300 -9.97 30.10 -9.16
CA THR A 300 -9.70 31.52 -8.88
C THR A 300 -9.14 31.72 -7.47
N THR A 301 -9.74 31.09 -6.46
CA THR A 301 -9.24 31.16 -5.07
C THR A 301 -7.85 30.56 -4.89
N HIS A 302 -7.41 29.70 -5.81
CA HIS A 302 -6.08 29.10 -5.85
C HIS A 302 -5.13 29.79 -6.83
N ASN A 303 -5.49 30.97 -7.36
CA ASN A 303 -4.73 31.71 -8.38
C ASN A 303 -4.45 30.91 -9.66
N ILE A 304 -5.37 30.02 -10.05
CA ILE A 304 -5.27 29.20 -11.25
C ILE A 304 -6.18 29.81 -12.31
N SER A 305 -5.59 30.35 -13.38
CA SER A 305 -6.33 31.14 -14.37
C SER A 305 -6.40 30.48 -15.75
N ASN A 306 -5.52 29.54 -16.04
CA ASN A 306 -5.44 28.86 -17.33
C ASN A 306 -5.04 27.38 -17.16
N GLN A 307 -5.06 26.64 -18.27
CA GLN A 307 -4.72 25.21 -18.29
C GLN A 307 -3.28 24.93 -17.85
N GLU A 308 -2.33 25.79 -18.21
CA GLU A 308 -0.92 25.68 -17.81
C GLU A 308 -0.74 25.87 -16.30
N ASP A 309 -1.50 26.79 -15.68
CA ASP A 309 -1.53 26.99 -14.23
C ASP A 309 -2.09 25.75 -13.50
N ILE A 310 -3.09 25.08 -14.07
CA ILE A 310 -3.63 23.81 -13.52
C ILE A 310 -2.53 22.73 -13.53
N GLU A 311 -1.80 22.59 -14.63
CA GLU A 311 -0.73 21.61 -14.78
C GLU A 311 0.46 21.90 -13.85
N ASN A 312 0.86 23.17 -13.76
CA ASN A 312 1.92 23.63 -12.86
C ASN A 312 1.53 23.45 -11.39
N SER A 313 0.32 23.81 -11.00
CA SER A 313 -0.20 23.64 -9.64
C SER A 313 -0.31 22.16 -9.26
N SER A 314 -0.81 21.32 -10.18
CA SER A 314 -0.87 19.87 -9.99
C SER A 314 0.53 19.26 -9.81
N THR A 315 1.50 19.71 -10.62
CA THR A 315 2.91 19.29 -10.52
C THR A 315 3.53 19.72 -9.19
N GLN A 316 3.31 20.97 -8.77
CA GLN A 316 3.81 21.48 -7.50
C GLN A 316 3.24 20.72 -6.30
N LYS A 317 1.92 20.53 -6.26
CA LYS A 317 1.24 19.78 -5.18
C LYS A 317 1.65 18.32 -5.16
N TYR A 318 1.92 17.72 -6.31
CA TYR A 318 2.47 16.38 -6.39
C TYR A 318 3.88 16.31 -5.78
N ASN A 319 4.75 17.27 -6.09
CA ASN A 319 6.08 17.36 -5.50
C ASN A 319 6.04 17.57 -3.97
N GLU A 320 5.14 18.42 -3.50
CA GLU A 320 4.87 18.64 -2.07
C GLU A 320 4.49 17.33 -1.37
N ARG A 321 3.56 16.58 -1.95
CA ARG A 321 3.16 15.25 -1.46
C ARG A 321 4.34 14.28 -1.40
N MET A 322 5.21 14.26 -2.40
CA MET A 322 6.40 13.39 -2.42
C MET A 322 7.37 13.73 -1.27
N MET A 323 7.58 15.02 -1.03
CA MET A 323 8.42 15.50 0.06
C MET A 323 7.85 15.12 1.42
N LEU A 324 6.53 15.30 1.62
CA LEU A 324 5.83 14.92 2.86
C LEU A 324 5.96 13.43 3.15
N VAL A 325 5.74 12.57 2.15
CA VAL A 325 5.88 11.10 2.30
C VAL A 325 7.32 10.72 2.68
N SER A 326 8.33 11.35 2.06
CA SER A 326 9.73 11.11 2.40
C SER A 326 10.04 11.48 3.87
N GLN A 327 9.53 12.62 4.33
CA GLN A 327 9.69 13.09 5.70
C GLN A 327 8.98 12.19 6.71
N LEU A 328 7.73 11.80 6.45
CA LEU A 328 6.95 10.88 7.26
C LEU A 328 7.69 9.54 7.44
N ASN A 329 8.18 8.95 6.35
CA ASN A 329 8.91 7.69 6.39
C ASN A 329 10.25 7.79 7.14
N LYS A 330 10.91 8.96 7.08
CA LYS A 330 12.13 9.21 7.85
C LYS A 330 11.81 9.26 9.35
N LYS A 331 10.82 10.06 9.76
CA LYS A 331 10.44 10.20 11.17
C LYS A 331 9.89 8.90 11.76
N GLN A 332 9.08 8.16 10.99
CA GLN A 332 8.57 6.86 11.44
C GLN A 332 9.69 5.87 11.73
N ARG A 333 10.73 5.82 10.87
CA ARG A 333 11.93 5.01 11.14
C ARG A 333 12.62 5.39 12.44
N GLN A 334 12.74 6.68 12.72
CA GLN A 334 13.33 7.15 13.98
C GLN A 334 12.48 6.73 15.20
N VAL A 335 11.16 6.80 15.10
CA VAL A 335 10.22 6.32 16.15
C VAL A 335 10.39 4.81 16.40
N ASP A 336 10.54 4.02 15.33
CA ASP A 336 10.71 2.58 15.41
C ASP A 336 12.08 2.22 16.01
N GLU A 337 13.15 2.86 15.53
CA GLU A 337 14.52 2.70 16.05
C GLU A 337 14.59 3.02 17.55
N ILE A 338 14.04 4.15 17.98
CA ILE A 338 13.97 4.50 19.41
C ILE A 338 13.12 3.49 20.18
N GLY A 339 11.99 3.06 19.61
CA GLY A 339 11.13 2.04 20.21
C GLY A 339 11.87 0.71 20.44
N ASP A 340 12.68 0.28 19.48
CA ASP A 340 13.49 -0.93 19.58
C ASP A 340 14.61 -0.77 20.61
N VAL A 341 15.27 0.39 20.69
CA VAL A 341 16.24 0.67 21.74
C VAL A 341 15.58 0.62 23.12
N ILE A 342 14.42 1.24 23.32
CA ILE A 342 13.67 1.17 24.59
C ILE A 342 13.35 -0.28 24.96
N LYS A 343 12.89 -1.10 24.01
CA LYS A 343 12.62 -2.54 24.23
C LYS A 343 13.87 -3.30 24.62
N LEU A 344 15.01 -3.03 23.99
CA LEU A 344 16.30 -3.65 24.32
C LEU A 344 16.75 -3.29 25.73
N ILE A 345 16.69 -2.00 26.11
CA ILE A 345 17.05 -1.54 27.46
C ILE A 345 16.12 -2.19 28.51
N ASN A 346 14.81 -2.20 28.27
CA ASN A 346 13.86 -2.86 29.18
C ASN A 346 14.11 -4.37 29.33
N THR A 347 14.48 -5.04 28.23
CA THR A 347 14.83 -6.48 28.25
C THR A 347 16.11 -6.71 29.05
N TYR A 348 17.12 -5.86 28.85
CA TYR A 348 18.35 -5.87 29.63
C TYR A 348 18.05 -5.70 31.13
N GLU A 349 17.34 -4.63 31.53
CA GLU A 349 17.04 -4.36 32.94
C GLU A 349 16.21 -5.48 33.59
N LYS A 350 15.23 -6.03 32.87
CA LYS A 350 14.39 -7.13 33.35
C LYS A 350 15.16 -8.40 33.67
N TYR A 351 16.12 -8.78 32.82
CA TYR A 351 16.85 -10.05 32.95
C TYR A 351 18.24 -9.92 33.59
N LYS A 352 18.68 -8.68 33.86
CA LYS A 352 19.94 -8.39 34.56
C LYS A 352 20.08 -9.14 35.87
N ALA A 353 19.04 -9.18 36.69
CA ALA A 353 19.04 -9.90 37.97
C ALA A 353 19.26 -11.41 37.80
N VAL A 354 18.72 -12.01 36.73
CA VAL A 354 18.90 -13.45 36.42
C VAL A 354 20.35 -13.72 36.00
N HIS A 355 20.94 -12.83 35.19
CA HIS A 355 22.34 -12.94 34.82
C HIS A 355 23.28 -12.76 36.03
N THR A 356 23.01 -11.81 36.92
CA THR A 356 23.77 -11.65 38.18
C THR A 356 23.60 -12.86 39.10
N GLY A 357 22.40 -13.44 39.16
CA GLY A 357 22.13 -14.68 39.91
C GLY A 357 22.93 -15.87 39.41
N LEU A 358 23.17 -15.96 38.09
CA LEU A 358 24.06 -16.96 37.50
C LEU A 358 25.52 -16.79 37.95
N GLN A 359 26.03 -15.55 37.94
CA GLN A 359 27.40 -15.24 38.37
C GLN A 359 27.65 -15.60 39.84
N ASN A 360 26.63 -15.46 40.68
CA ASN A 360 26.71 -15.70 42.12
C ASN A 360 26.26 -17.12 42.53
N SER A 361 25.87 -17.97 41.58
CA SER A 361 25.28 -19.27 41.89
C SER A 361 26.33 -20.31 42.30
N LYS A 362 26.03 -21.08 43.36
CA LYS A 362 26.88 -22.21 43.80
C LYS A 362 26.90 -23.39 42.81
N ASN A 363 25.90 -23.50 41.92
CA ASN A 363 25.83 -24.56 40.90
C ASN A 363 25.40 -24.00 39.53
N PRO A 364 26.34 -23.38 38.78
CA PRO A 364 26.04 -22.64 37.55
C PRO A 364 25.37 -23.47 36.44
N SER A 365 25.72 -24.75 36.31
CA SER A 365 25.14 -25.63 35.27
C SER A 365 23.65 -25.87 35.48
N ARG A 366 23.22 -26.07 36.74
CA ARG A 366 21.81 -26.24 37.06
C ARG A 366 21.04 -24.92 36.89
N TYR A 367 21.60 -23.81 37.38
CA TYR A 367 21.00 -22.49 37.26
C TYR A 367 20.79 -22.09 35.80
N LYS A 368 21.78 -22.36 34.92
CA LYS A 368 21.65 -22.15 33.47
C LYS A 368 20.47 -22.94 32.90
N LYS A 369 20.32 -24.22 33.23
CA LYS A 369 19.23 -25.07 32.74
C LYS A 369 17.84 -24.56 33.16
N GLU A 370 17.72 -24.05 34.38
CA GLU A 370 16.46 -23.53 34.91
C GLU A 370 16.09 -22.16 34.31
N ASN A 371 17.08 -21.39 33.82
CA ASN A 371 16.89 -20.02 33.34
C ASN A 371 17.30 -19.80 31.86
N ILE A 372 17.40 -20.86 31.05
CA ILE A 372 17.94 -20.82 29.67
C ILE A 372 17.33 -19.68 28.85
N THR A 373 16.00 -19.58 28.84
CA THR A 373 15.27 -18.62 28.00
C THR A 373 15.47 -17.18 28.44
N ALA A 374 15.59 -16.94 29.75
CA ALA A 374 15.85 -15.61 30.31
C ALA A 374 17.29 -15.15 30.02
N LEU A 375 18.26 -16.06 30.15
CA LEU A 375 19.67 -15.80 29.83
C LEU A 375 19.88 -15.53 28.34
N GLN A 376 19.25 -16.31 27.45
CA GLN A 376 19.28 -16.06 26.02
C GLN A 376 18.74 -14.67 25.66
N LYS A 377 17.59 -14.27 26.22
CA LYS A 377 17.01 -12.94 26.00
C LYS A 377 17.92 -11.81 26.50
N TYR A 378 18.60 -12.03 27.62
CA TYR A 378 19.59 -11.09 28.14
C TYR A 378 20.80 -10.97 27.20
N ASP A 379 21.40 -12.09 26.81
CA ASP A 379 22.59 -12.11 25.95
C ASP A 379 22.29 -11.48 24.58
N ASP A 380 21.14 -11.78 23.99
CA ASP A 380 20.69 -11.17 22.74
C ASP A 380 20.51 -9.65 22.85
N ALA A 381 19.92 -9.18 23.96
CA ALA A 381 19.73 -7.76 24.22
C ALA A 381 21.08 -7.04 24.42
N VAL A 382 21.99 -7.63 25.20
CA VAL A 382 23.33 -7.09 25.45
C VAL A 382 24.13 -7.00 24.14
N ASN A 383 24.16 -8.05 23.33
CA ASN A 383 24.88 -8.05 22.06
C ASN A 383 24.38 -6.94 21.12
N LYS A 384 23.06 -6.74 21.04
CA LYS A 384 22.47 -5.66 20.22
C LYS A 384 22.78 -4.28 20.79
N LEU A 385 22.70 -4.10 22.11
CA LEU A 385 23.02 -2.83 22.76
C LEU A 385 24.51 -2.48 22.61
N LEU A 386 25.42 -3.45 22.70
CA LEU A 386 26.86 -3.22 22.48
C LEU A 386 27.20 -2.82 21.05
N ASN A 387 26.47 -3.35 20.06
CA ASN A 387 26.62 -2.93 18.67
C ASN A 387 26.14 -1.48 18.44
N LEU A 388 25.10 -1.05 19.16
CA LEU A 388 24.54 0.30 19.06
C LEU A 388 25.29 1.33 19.92
N TYR A 389 25.81 0.90 21.06
CA TYR A 389 26.54 1.72 22.05
C TYR A 389 27.85 1.03 22.45
N PRO A 390 28.89 1.06 21.57
CA PRO A 390 30.17 0.38 21.82
C PRO A 390 30.93 0.92 23.04
N ASP A 391 30.69 2.18 23.39
CA ASP A 391 31.23 2.86 24.57
C ASP A 391 30.56 2.43 25.88
N LYS A 392 29.54 1.55 25.80
CA LYS A 392 28.74 1.04 26.93
C LYS A 392 27.98 2.13 27.68
N THR A 393 27.78 3.30 27.08
CA THR A 393 26.96 4.35 27.68
C THR A 393 25.52 4.25 27.16
N LEU A 394 24.61 3.79 28.03
CA LEU A 394 23.21 3.63 27.64
C LEU A 394 22.45 4.95 27.81
N PRO A 395 21.63 5.36 26.82
CA PRO A 395 20.76 6.51 26.96
C PRO A 395 19.69 6.28 28.04
N ARG A 396 19.28 7.36 28.71
CA ARG A 396 18.18 7.29 29.69
C ARG A 396 16.85 7.02 28.98
N ILE A 397 16.09 6.03 29.49
CA ILE A 397 14.77 5.66 28.94
C ILE A 397 13.82 6.85 28.89
N GLU A 398 13.81 7.70 29.92
CA GLU A 398 12.97 8.90 29.96
C GLU A 398 13.27 9.86 28.80
N LYS A 399 14.55 10.08 28.50
CA LYS A 399 14.98 10.92 27.37
C LYS A 399 14.50 10.32 26.04
N LEU A 400 14.71 9.01 25.83
CA LEU A 400 14.25 8.32 24.62
C LEU A 400 12.72 8.35 24.48
N THR A 401 12.00 8.24 25.60
CA THR A 401 10.54 8.26 25.61
C THR A 401 10.01 9.65 25.21
N ASN A 402 10.62 10.72 25.74
CA ASN A 402 10.27 12.09 25.36
C ASN A 402 10.61 12.39 23.90
N GLU A 403 11.79 11.97 23.42
CA GLU A 403 12.18 12.12 22.02
C GLU A 403 11.22 11.37 21.07
N ARG A 404 10.88 10.12 21.42
CA ARG A 404 9.90 9.33 20.67
C ARG A 404 8.53 10.00 20.65
N LYS A 405 8.09 10.59 21.76
CA LYS A 405 6.82 11.31 21.86
C LYS A 405 6.78 12.52 20.92
N HIS A 406 7.83 13.35 20.93
CA HIS A 406 7.92 14.50 20.03
C HIS A 406 7.92 14.09 18.55
N LEU A 407 8.64 13.03 18.18
CA LEU A 407 8.60 12.53 16.81
C LEU A 407 7.21 12.05 16.38
N ILE A 408 6.43 11.48 17.30
CA ILE A 408 5.04 11.07 17.03
C ILE A 408 4.15 12.30 16.85
N GLU A 409 4.35 13.36 17.63
CA GLU A 409 3.65 14.64 17.47
C GLU A 409 3.95 15.26 16.10
N ASP A 410 5.22 15.32 15.69
CA ASP A 410 5.62 15.79 14.36
C ASP A 410 5.00 14.96 13.22
N ILE A 411 4.95 13.62 13.37
CA ILE A 411 4.32 12.73 12.38
C ILE A 411 2.83 13.04 12.27
N LYS A 412 2.16 13.35 13.37
CA LYS A 412 0.75 13.72 13.37
C LYS A 412 0.53 15.01 12.58
N GLU A 413 1.34 16.03 12.80
CA GLU A 413 1.25 17.30 12.06
C GLU A 413 1.53 17.13 10.56
N LEU A 414 2.59 16.39 10.20
CA LEU A 414 2.91 16.10 8.80
C LEU A 414 1.83 15.26 8.10
N ASN A 415 1.16 14.37 8.83
CA ASN A 415 0.05 13.61 8.28
C ASN A 415 -1.17 14.48 7.97
N GLU A 416 -1.47 15.49 8.79
CA GLU A 416 -2.55 16.44 8.48
C GLU A 416 -2.21 17.26 7.23
N GLN A 417 -0.96 17.72 7.09
CA GLN A 417 -0.49 18.36 5.85
C GLN A 417 -0.63 17.43 4.65
N TYR A 418 -0.21 16.17 4.78
CA TYR A 418 -0.35 15.18 3.71
C TYR A 418 -1.81 14.96 3.28
N LYS A 419 -2.74 14.84 4.23
CA LYS A 419 -4.18 14.70 3.95
C LYS A 419 -4.69 15.91 3.17
N GLN A 420 -4.31 17.11 3.59
CA GLN A 420 -4.68 18.35 2.93
C GLN A 420 -4.15 18.38 1.48
N THR A 421 -2.85 18.12 1.27
CA THR A 421 -2.26 18.09 -0.09
C THR A 421 -2.93 17.05 -0.99
N VAL A 422 -3.27 15.88 -0.46
CA VAL A 422 -3.99 14.83 -1.23
C VAL A 422 -5.41 15.28 -1.59
N SER A 423 -6.11 15.95 -0.69
CA SER A 423 -7.44 16.49 -0.94
C SER A 423 -7.39 17.56 -2.05
N GLU A 424 -6.45 18.50 -1.95
CA GLU A 424 -6.25 19.57 -2.93
C GLU A 424 -5.90 18.99 -4.32
N LEU A 425 -4.99 18.00 -4.40
CA LEU A 425 -4.67 17.31 -5.66
C LEU A 425 -5.91 16.67 -6.31
N LYS A 426 -6.76 16.04 -5.50
CA LYS A 426 -7.99 15.42 -5.99
C LYS A 426 -8.97 16.46 -6.52
N GLU A 427 -9.10 17.59 -5.83
CA GLU A 427 -9.96 18.69 -6.27
C GLU A 427 -9.44 19.37 -7.53
N LEU A 428 -8.12 19.55 -7.67
CA LEU A 428 -7.50 20.07 -8.89
C LEU A 428 -7.77 19.18 -10.10
N GLU A 429 -7.55 17.86 -9.99
CA GLU A 429 -7.82 16.93 -11.08
C GLU A 429 -9.31 16.81 -11.40
N PHE A 430 -10.18 16.87 -10.38
CA PHE A 430 -11.62 16.90 -10.59
C PHE A 430 -12.06 18.17 -11.32
N ALA A 431 -11.51 19.33 -10.95
CA ALA A 431 -11.77 20.60 -11.61
C ALA A 431 -11.31 20.59 -13.05
N ARG A 432 -10.09 20.09 -13.32
CA ARG A 432 -9.53 19.91 -14.65
C ARG A 432 -10.47 19.09 -15.55
N GLN A 433 -10.84 17.88 -15.10
CA GLN A 433 -11.70 16.99 -15.88
C GLN A 433 -13.10 17.56 -16.08
N SER A 434 -13.68 18.21 -15.06
CA SER A 434 -15.03 18.76 -15.14
C SER A 434 -15.12 19.97 -16.07
N ILE A 435 -14.07 20.79 -16.13
CA ILE A 435 -14.01 21.89 -17.10
C ILE A 435 -13.86 21.35 -18.52
N GLU A 436 -13.00 20.36 -18.71
CA GLU A 436 -12.83 19.67 -20.00
C GLU A 436 -14.16 19.05 -20.47
N ASP A 437 -14.88 18.36 -19.58
CA ASP A 437 -16.19 17.77 -19.89
C ASP A 437 -17.25 18.84 -20.19
N TYR A 438 -17.27 19.96 -19.45
CA TYR A 438 -18.20 21.06 -19.69
C TYR A 438 -18.00 21.69 -21.07
N LEU A 439 -16.74 22.01 -21.43
CA LEU A 439 -16.39 22.57 -22.74
C LEU A 439 -16.76 21.60 -23.89
N ASN A 440 -16.51 20.31 -23.70
CA ASN A 440 -16.87 19.28 -24.66
C ASN A 440 -18.38 19.13 -24.85
N VAL A 441 -19.18 19.36 -23.81
CA VAL A 441 -20.65 19.34 -23.89
C VAL A 441 -21.17 20.60 -24.59
N SER A 442 -20.64 21.79 -24.27
CA SER A 442 -21.05 23.05 -24.90
C SER A 442 -20.70 23.14 -26.38
N ASP A 443 -19.54 22.61 -26.78
CA ASP A 443 -19.13 22.60 -28.19
C ASP A 443 -20.01 21.67 -29.05
N LYS A 444 -20.53 20.59 -28.45
CA LYS A 444 -21.44 19.65 -29.11
C LYS A 444 -22.86 20.19 -29.21
N SER A 445 -23.35 20.92 -28.20
CA SER A 445 -24.66 21.56 -28.27
C SER A 445 -24.70 22.64 -29.36
N HIS A 446 -23.65 23.46 -29.48
CA HIS A 446 -23.57 24.49 -30.52
C HIS A 446 -23.52 23.93 -31.95
N LYS A 447 -22.90 22.76 -32.17
CA LYS A 447 -22.91 22.11 -33.50
C LYS A 447 -24.29 21.59 -33.89
N ASN A 448 -25.07 21.08 -32.93
CA ASN A 448 -26.43 20.57 -33.19
C ASN A 448 -27.47 21.69 -33.38
N GLU A 449 -27.19 22.93 -32.98
CA GLU A 449 -28.07 24.09 -33.26
C GLU A 449 -27.83 24.71 -34.64
N LEU A 450 -26.69 24.40 -35.28
CA LEU A 450 -26.28 24.89 -36.60
C LEU A 450 -26.64 23.93 -37.74
N GLU A 451 -27.03 22.68 -37.43
CA GLU A 451 -27.63 21.68 -38.33
C GLU A 451 -29.16 21.72 -38.24
#